data_AF-A0A4Y1ZH55-F1
#
_entry.id   AF-A0A4Y1ZH55-F1
#
_cell.length_a   1.000
_cell.length_b   1.000
_cell.length_c   1.000
_cell.angle_alpha   90.00
_cell.angle_beta   90.00
_cell.angle_gamma   90.00
#
_symmetry.space_group_name_H-M   'P 1'
#
loop_
_entity.id
_entity.type
_entity.pdbx_description
1 polymer ?
#
loop_
_entity_poly.entity_id
_entity_poly.type
_entity_poly.pdbx_seq_one_letter_code
_entity_poly.pdbx_strand_id
1 'polypeptide(L)' 'MDGLTETKKRSKEIFKGRIVHLFLDEVELPNGKSSRVK' A
#
# COMPACT_ATOMS: atom_id res chain seq x y z
N MET A 1 -6.91 -18.39 3.35
CA MET A 1 -7.16 -17.22 4.22
C MET A 1 -7.65 -16.09 3.32
N ASP A 2 -8.66 -16.37 2.49
CA ASP A 2 -8.76 -15.74 1.15
C ASP A 2 -9.69 -14.53 1.10
N GLY A 3 -10.14 -14.04 2.24
CA GLY A 3 -11.06 -12.90 2.35
C GLY A 3 -10.47 -11.65 3.01
N LEU A 4 -9.19 -11.66 3.39
CA LEU A 4 -8.51 -10.55 4.06
C LEU A 4 -7.27 -10.03 3.28
N THR A 5 -7.02 -10.58 2.09
CA THR A 5 -5.84 -10.23 1.29
C THR A 5 -6.06 -8.92 0.54
N GLU A 6 -5.24 -7.92 0.84
CA GLU A 6 -5.23 -6.64 0.12
C GLU A 6 -4.44 -6.77 -1.19
N THR A 7 -4.93 -6.15 -2.26
CA THR A 7 -4.26 -6.13 -3.56
C THR A 7 -3.59 -4.77 -3.79
N LYS A 8 -2.27 -4.75 -3.96
CA LYS A 8 -1.53 -3.51 -4.25
C LYS A 8 -1.88 -3.00 -5.65
N LYS A 9 -2.42 -1.79 -5.75
CA LYS A 9 -2.72 -1.09 -7.02
C LYS A 9 -1.58 -0.17 -7.45
N ARG A 10 -1.01 0.56 -6.51
CA ARG A 10 0.05 1.54 -6.80
C ARG A 10 0.98 1.67 -5.62
N SER A 11 2.25 1.91 -5.89
CA SER A 11 3.23 2.28 -4.87
C SER A 11 3.90 3.58 -5.28
N LYS A 12 4.07 4.51 -4.34
CA LYS A 12 4.78 5.77 -4.55
C LYS A 12 5.79 5.97 -3.45
N GLU A 13 7.04 6.21 -3.81
CA GLU A 13 8.06 6.68 -2.86
C GLU A 13 7.71 8.12 -2.44
N ILE A 14 7.53 8.33 -1.14
CA ILE A 14 7.20 9.65 -0.58
C ILE A 14 8.37 10.29 0.17
N PHE A 15 9.37 9.48 0.54
CA PHE A 15 10.60 9.96 1.15
C PHE A 15 11.75 9.00 0.86
N LYS A 16 12.91 9.55 0.52
CA LYS A 16 14.14 8.80 0.26
C LYS A 16 15.30 9.42 1.04
N GLY A 17 15.57 8.88 2.22
CA GLY A 17 16.74 9.21 3.01
C GLY A 17 17.90 8.26 2.72
N ARG A 18 19.03 8.48 3.41
CA ARG A 18 20.21 7.60 3.30
C ARG A 18 20.01 6.22 3.95
N ILE A 19 19.12 6.15 4.96
CA ILE A 19 18.88 4.94 5.77
C ILE A 19 17.42 4.50 5.69
N VAL A 20 16.47 5.44 5.59
CA VAL A 20 15.04 5.16 5.59
C VAL A 20 14.40 5.64 4.30
N HIS A 21 13.62 4.76 3.69
CA HIS A 21 12.79 5.05 2.53
C HIS A 21 11.33 4.79 2.93
N LEU A 22 10.44 5.72 2.62
CA LEU A 22 9.01 5.59 2.91
C LEU A 22 8.26 5.47 1.59
N PHE A 23 7.42 4.45 1.51
CA PHE A 23 6.52 4.22 0.40
C PHE A 23 5.08 4.36 0.90
N LEU A 24 4.23 4.95 0.06
CA LEU A 24 2.81 4.96 0.27
C LEU A 24 2.19 4.04 -0.78
N ASP A 25 1.57 2.97 -0.30
CA ASP A 25 0.89 2.00 -1.13
C ASP A 25 -0.61 2.31 -1.18
N GLU A 26 -1.16 2.34 -2.38
CA GLU A 26 -2.59 2.32 -2.62
C GLU A 26 -2.99 0.87 -2.86
N VAL A 27 -3.87 0.36 -2.00
CA VAL A 27 -4.34 -1.02 -2.03
C VAL A 27 -5.84 -1.07 -2.22
N GLU A 28 -6.30 -2.15 -2.85
CA GLU A 28 -7.70 -2.55 -2.87
C GLU A 28 -7.94 -3.60 -1.81
N LEU A 29 -8.90 -3.30 -0.95
CA LEU A 29 -9.37 -4.21 0.09
C LEU A 29 -10.27 -5.29 -0.53
N PRO A 30 -10.41 -6.45 0.13
CA PRO A 30 -11.27 -7.55 -0.34
C PRO A 30 -12.74 -7.16 -0.59
N ASN A 31 -13.21 -6.07 0.02
CA ASN A 31 -14.56 -5.54 -0.16
C ASN A 31 -14.71 -4.56 -1.33
N GLY A 32 -13.69 -4.42 -2.18
CA GLY A 32 -13.66 -3.52 -3.34
C GLY A 32 -13.44 -2.05 -3.01
N LYS A 33 -13.19 -1.69 -1.74
CA LYS A 33 -12.82 -0.32 -1.35
C LYS A 33 -11.31 -0.13 -1.45
N SER A 34 -10.87 1.10 -1.72
CA SER A 34 -9.44 1.44 -1.71
C SER A 34 -9.01 1.98 -0.33
N SER A 35 -7.77 1.66 0.06
CA SER A 35 -7.11 2.19 1.25
C SER A 35 -5.68 2.64 0.92
N ARG A 36 -5.15 3.56 1.72
CA ARG A 36 -3.74 3.98 1.65
C ARG A 36 -3.01 3.39 2.84
N VAL A 37 -2.03 2.54 2.58
CA VAL A 37 -1.23 1.87 3.60
C VAL A 37 0.17 2.50 3.60
N LYS A 38 0.67 2.82 4.79
CA LYS A 38 1.93 3.53 5.03
C LYS A 38 3.00 2.56 5.52
#